data_AF-A0A4Z0QMQ1-F1
#
_entry.id   AF-A0A4Z0QMQ1-F1
#
_cell.length_a   1.000
_cell.length_b   1.000
_cell.length_c   1.000
_cell.angle_alpha   90.00
_cell.angle_beta   90.00
_cell.angle_gamma   90.00
#
_symmetry.space_group_name_H-M   'P 1'
#
loop_
_entity.id
_entity.type
_entity.pdbx_description
1 polymer ?
#
loop_
_entity_poly.entity_id
_entity_poly.type
_entity_poly.pdbx_seq_one_letter_code
_entity_poly.pdbx_strand_id
1 'polypeptide(L)'
;MSTTIPERVMQETMDYHALNAMLNLYDKAGHIQFDKDQQAIDAFFAAHVRPHSVTFASQHERLETLVRDGEYRALRHLAAPPSHS
;
A
#
# COMPACT_ATOMS: atom_id res chain seq x y z
N MET A 1 21.11 -18.68 14.08
CA MET A 1 20.41 -17.61 13.33
C MET A 1 18.93 -17.89 13.44
N SER A 2 18.22 -17.15 14.30
CA SER A 2 16.82 -17.39 14.63
C SER A 2 15.88 -16.83 13.57
N THR A 3 14.95 -17.66 13.11
CA THR A 3 13.84 -17.30 12.23
C THR A 3 12.80 -16.52 13.05
N THR A 4 12.80 -15.19 12.97
CA THR A 4 11.87 -14.30 13.72
C THR A 4 11.02 -13.42 12.78
N ILE A 5 10.60 -13.96 11.63
CA ILE A 5 9.82 -13.20 10.64
C ILE A 5 8.29 -13.43 10.74
N PRO A 6 7.74 -14.64 10.95
CA PRO A 6 6.29 -14.83 10.83
C PRO A 6 5.49 -14.26 12.01
N GLU A 7 6.00 -14.38 13.22
CA GLU A 7 5.28 -13.97 14.44
C GLU A 7 5.14 -12.44 14.53
N ARG A 8 6.20 -11.71 14.20
CA ARG A 8 6.18 -10.24 14.17
C ARG A 8 5.23 -9.69 13.12
N VAL A 9 5.23 -10.26 11.92
CA VAL A 9 4.34 -9.83 10.83
C VAL A 9 2.88 -10.07 11.20
N MET A 10 2.54 -11.23 11.80
CA MET A 10 1.18 -11.52 12.24
C MET A 10 0.70 -10.56 13.34
N GLN A 11 1.58 -10.21 14.28
CA GLN A 11 1.25 -9.31 15.39
C GLN A 11 1.02 -7.87 14.91
N GLU A 12 1.85 -7.36 14.00
CA GLU A 12 1.66 -6.03 13.41
C GLU A 12 0.40 -5.95 12.54
N THR A 13 0.04 -7.04 11.84
CA THR A 13 -1.23 -7.14 11.07
C THR A 13 -2.44 -7.10 12.00
N MET A 14 -2.36 -7.77 13.15
CA MET A 14 -3.42 -7.75 14.16
C MET A 14 -3.60 -6.37 14.79
N ASP A 15 -2.52 -5.58 14.95
CA ASP A 15 -2.56 -4.30 15.67
C ASP A 15 -3.37 -3.21 14.93
N TYR A 16 -3.19 -3.01 13.63
CA TYR A 16 -3.96 -1.98 12.91
C TYR A 16 -5.42 -2.39 12.66
N HIS A 17 -5.71 -3.68 12.49
CA HIS A 17 -7.08 -4.17 12.40
C HIS A 17 -7.82 -4.03 13.73
N ALA A 18 -7.15 -4.30 14.86
CA ALA A 18 -7.71 -4.11 16.19
C ALA A 18 -8.00 -2.61 16.47
N LEU A 19 -7.09 -1.71 16.08
CA LEU A 19 -7.31 -0.26 16.18
C LEU A 19 -8.55 0.19 15.41
N ASN A 20 -8.72 -0.25 14.16
CA ASN A 20 -9.91 0.07 13.36
C ASN A 20 -11.19 -0.53 13.98
N ALA A 21 -11.11 -1.74 14.55
CA ALA A 21 -12.25 -2.36 15.23
C ALA A 21 -12.74 -1.56 16.45
N MET A 22 -11.90 -0.70 17.06
CA MET A 22 -12.30 0.19 18.15
C MET A 22 -13.37 1.22 17.74
N LEU A 23 -13.53 1.52 16.45
CA LEU A 23 -14.62 2.38 15.96
C LEU A 23 -16.01 1.78 16.23
N ASN A 24 -16.10 0.46 16.39
CA ASN A 24 -17.33 -0.23 16.74
C ASN A 24 -17.62 -0.20 18.26
N LEU A 25 -16.71 0.35 19.07
CA LEU A 25 -16.84 0.41 20.53
C LEU A 25 -17.09 1.84 20.99
N TYR A 26 -18.17 2.01 21.75
CA TYR A 26 -18.50 3.27 22.40
C TYR A 26 -17.80 3.38 23.75
N ASP A 27 -17.34 4.59 24.10
CA ASP A 27 -16.82 4.87 25.43
C ASP A 27 -17.95 4.95 26.48
N LYS A 28 -17.58 5.24 27.73
CA LYS A 28 -18.55 5.33 28.85
C LYS A 28 -19.57 6.46 28.67
N ALA A 29 -19.30 7.45 27.83
CA ALA A 29 -20.19 8.55 27.50
C ALA A 29 -21.00 8.29 26.21
N GLY A 30 -20.79 7.15 25.54
CA GLY A 30 -21.46 6.82 24.29
C GLY A 30 -20.82 7.46 23.05
N HIS A 31 -19.54 7.84 23.11
CA HIS A 31 -18.83 8.43 21.98
C HIS A 31 -17.97 7.40 21.21
N ILE A 32 -17.79 7.65 19.91
CA ILE A 32 -16.90 6.88 19.03
C ILE A 32 -15.47 7.41 19.17
N GLN A 33 -14.50 6.51 19.21
CA GLN A 33 -13.08 6.83 19.36
C GLN A 33 -12.39 7.08 18.00
N PHE A 34 -12.74 8.17 17.31
CA PHE A 34 -12.23 8.44 15.94
C PHE A 34 -10.70 8.50 15.82
N ASP A 35 -9.99 8.93 16.85
CA ASP A 35 -8.51 8.96 16.86
C ASP A 35 -7.87 7.58 16.66
N LYS A 36 -8.63 6.50 16.90
CA LYS A 36 -8.17 5.12 16.68
C LYS A 36 -8.08 4.75 15.20
N ASP A 37 -8.90 5.37 14.36
CA ASP A 37 -8.78 5.20 12.91
C ASP A 37 -7.49 5.83 12.39
N GLN A 38 -7.15 7.04 12.86
CA GLN A 38 -5.89 7.68 12.49
C GLN A 38 -4.67 6.85 12.93
N GLN A 39 -4.72 6.27 14.13
CA GLN A 39 -3.68 5.34 14.61
C GLN A 39 -3.61 4.07 13.75
N ALA A 40 -4.75 3.54 13.29
CA ALA A 40 -4.79 2.38 12.41
C ALA A 40 -4.13 2.69 11.05
N ILE A 41 -4.37 3.89 10.49
CA ILE A 41 -3.72 4.35 9.25
C ILE A 41 -2.19 4.39 9.44
N ASP A 42 -1.71 5.05 10.50
CA ASP A 42 -0.28 5.18 10.75
C ASP A 42 0.40 3.82 10.93
N ALA A 43 -0.24 2.91 11.67
CA ALA A 43 0.23 1.54 11.88
C ALA A 43 0.21 0.72 10.58
N PHE A 44 -0.84 0.82 9.77
CA PHE A 44 -0.93 0.14 8.48
C PHE A 44 0.17 0.60 7.51
N PHE A 45 0.42 1.91 7.44
CA PHE A 45 1.52 2.42 6.62
C PHE A 45 2.89 1.94 7.12
N ALA A 46 3.09 1.84 8.44
CA ALA A 46 4.34 1.40 9.04
C ALA A 46 4.63 -0.09 8.85
N ALA A 47 3.65 -0.92 9.17
CA ALA A 47 3.79 -2.37 9.20
C ALA A 47 3.64 -3.01 7.81
N HIS A 48 2.79 -2.43 6.96
CA HIS A 48 2.38 -3.08 5.71
C HIS A 48 2.77 -2.29 4.47
N VAL A 49 2.31 -1.03 4.32
CA VAL A 49 2.51 -0.30 3.06
C VAL A 49 3.99 -0.04 2.79
N ARG A 50 4.71 0.59 3.73
CA ARG A 50 6.12 0.96 3.52
C ARG A 50 7.03 -0.26 3.27
N PRO A 51 6.95 -1.36 4.03
CA PRO A 51 7.82 -2.52 3.80
C PRO A 51 7.56 -3.25 2.47
N HIS A 52 6.34 -3.18 1.92
CA HIS A 52 5.96 -3.86 0.69
C HIS A 52 5.85 -2.92 -0.52
N SER A 53 6.29 -1.66 -0.38
CA SER A 53 6.31 -0.69 -1.48
C SER A 53 7.68 -0.64 -2.15
N VAL A 54 7.68 -0.59 -3.48
CA VAL A 54 8.91 -0.37 -4.26
C VAL A 54 9.23 1.12 -4.32
N THR A 55 10.44 1.49 -3.92
CA THR A 55 10.96 2.86 -4.04
C THR A 55 11.90 2.97 -5.23
N PHE A 56 11.78 4.05 -6.01
CA PHE A 56 12.64 4.36 -7.15
C PHE A 56 13.44 5.63 -6.88
N ALA A 57 14.63 5.78 -7.47
CA ALA A 57 15.44 6.98 -7.27
C ALA A 57 14.84 8.20 -7.98
N SER A 58 14.03 7.99 -9.03
CA SER A 58 13.29 9.04 -9.71
C SER A 58 12.00 8.53 -10.36
N GLN A 59 11.11 9.47 -10.71
CA GLN A 59 9.91 9.16 -11.48
C GLN A 59 10.22 8.60 -12.87
N HIS A 60 11.34 9.00 -13.49
CA HIS A 60 11.73 8.52 -14.81
C HIS A 60 12.11 7.03 -14.77
N GLU A 61 12.97 6.65 -13.83
CA GLU A 61 13.38 5.26 -13.61
C GLU A 61 12.20 4.35 -13.28
N ARG A 62 11.25 4.85 -12.47
CA ARG A 62 9.99 4.15 -12.17
C ARG A 62 9.23 3.82 -13.44
N LEU A 63 9.01 4.80 -14.31
CA LEU A 63 8.22 4.61 -15.53
C LEU A 63 8.93 3.68 -16.52
N GLU A 64 10.24 3.82 -16.70
CA GLU A 64 11.01 2.91 -17.55
C GLU A 64 10.93 1.46 -17.07
N THR A 65 11.08 1.25 -15.76
CA THR A 65 10.98 -0.09 -15.15
C THR A 65 9.59 -0.67 -15.33
N LEU A 66 8.52 0.08 -15.00
CA LEU A 66 7.14 -0.41 -15.13
C LEU A 66 6.73 -0.67 -16.58
N VAL A 67 7.22 0.10 -17.55
CA VAL A 67 6.95 -0.15 -18.97
C VAL A 67 7.72 -1.37 -19.48
N ARG A 68 9.00 -1.51 -19.10
CA ARG A 68 9.84 -2.64 -19.48
C ARG A 68 9.27 -3.97 -18.96
N ASP A 69 8.83 -3.97 -17.71
CA ASP A 69 8.34 -5.18 -17.05
C ASP A 69 6.88 -5.51 -17.45
N GLY A 70 6.26 -4.68 -18.30
CA GLY A 70 4.93 -4.91 -18.87
C GLY A 70 3.78 -4.50 -17.96
N GLU A 71 4.06 -4.03 -16.74
CA GLU A 71 3.08 -3.52 -15.77
C GLU A 71 2.34 -2.29 -16.33
N TYR A 72 3.02 -1.43 -17.09
CA TYR A 72 2.44 -0.26 -17.74
C TYR A 72 2.51 -0.40 -19.27
N ARG A 73 1.37 -0.23 -19.95
CA ARG A 73 1.33 -0.24 -21.43
C ARG A 73 1.73 1.14 -21.98
N ALA A 74 2.82 1.19 -22.74
CA ALA A 74 3.14 2.36 -23.55
C ALA A 74 2.12 2.51 -24.71
N LEU A 75 1.54 3.70 -24.88
CA LEU A 75 0.62 4.05 -25.99
C LEU A 75 1.35 4.20 -27.35
N ARG A 76 2.28 3.30 -27.68
CA ARG A 76 3.12 3.41 -28.89
C ARG A 76 2.46 2.85 -30.17
N HIS A 77 1.15 2.60 -30.18
CA HIS A 77 0.47 1.96 -31.33
C HIS A 77 -0.63 2.77 -32.02
N LEU A 78 -0.83 4.06 -31.70
CA LEU A 78 -1.83 4.90 -32.40
C LEU A 78 -1.23 5.88 -33.43
N ALA A 79 -0.13 5.50 -34.08
CA ALA A 79 0.43 6.27 -35.19
C ALA A 79 1.03 5.34 -36.26
N ALA A 80 0.22 4.46 -36.82
CA ALA A 80 0.50 3.91 -38.15
C ALA A 80 -0.15 4.86 -39.18
N PRO A 81 0.59 5.51 -40.08
CA PRO A 81 -0.02 6.28 -41.16
C PRO A 81 -0.79 5.33 -42.10
N PRO A 82 -1.92 5.74 -42.69
CA PRO A 82 -2.64 4.90 -43.64
C PRO A 82 -1.78 4.65 -44.87
N SER A 83 -1.48 3.37 -45.11
CA SER A 83 -0.95 2.88 -46.38
C SER A 83 -1.89 3.30 -47.50
N HIS A 84 -1.40 4.16 -48.39
CA HIS A 84 -2.09 4.50 -49.63
C HIS A 84 -2.04 3.28 -50.56
N SER A 85 -3.20 2.84 -51.03
CA SER A 85 -3.38 2.02 -52.23
C SER A 85 -4.13 2.82 -53.27
#